data_AF-A0A0F9MC05-F1
#
_entry.id   AF-A0A0F9MC05-F1
#
_cell.length_a   1.000
_cell.length_b   1.000
_cell.length_c   1.000
_cell.angle_alpha   90.00
_cell.angle_beta   90.00
_cell.angle_gamma   90.00
#
_symmetry.space_group_name_H-M   'P 1'
#
loop_
_entity.id
_entity.type
_entity.pdbx_description
1 polymer ?
#
loop_
_entity_poly.entity_id
_entity_poly.type
_entity_poly.pdbx_seq_one_letter_code
_entity_poly.pdbx_strand_id
1 'polypeptide(L)'
;MTDHSKPLKDGQRERYARNLAKGGTADHAAFKAAGFKGNRANAARCKKRPDMVARVAYLRGRAARRTGYDIEAATDELEDARKLAELGNNPAVMVSASMGKAKVNGLLVETHKHTGADGETLPVTFIMNVEK
;
A
#
# COMPACT_ATOMS: atom_id res chain seq x y z
N MET A 1 -20.63 -16.84 -8.58
CA MET A 1 -19.73 -16.17 -7.60
C MET A 1 -18.30 -16.59 -7.90
N THR A 2 -17.39 -15.68 -8.25
CA THR A 2 -15.95 -16.03 -8.41
C THR A 2 -15.33 -16.26 -7.04
N ASP A 3 -14.61 -17.35 -6.87
CA ASP A 3 -13.82 -17.60 -5.66
C ASP A 3 -12.57 -16.72 -5.67
N HIS A 4 -12.52 -15.73 -4.80
CA HIS A 4 -11.43 -14.75 -4.70
C HIS A 4 -10.23 -15.25 -3.88
N SER A 5 -10.32 -16.43 -3.27
CA SER A 5 -9.19 -17.09 -2.61
C SER A 5 -8.16 -17.59 -3.63
N LYS A 6 -8.63 -17.92 -4.84
CA LYS A 6 -7.80 -18.37 -5.96
C LYS A 6 -7.24 -17.19 -6.76
N PRO A 7 -6.08 -17.37 -7.42
CA PRO A 7 -5.55 -16.39 -8.36
C PRO A 7 -6.55 -16.02 -9.46
N LEU A 8 -6.53 -14.76 -9.90
CA LEU A 8 -7.27 -14.34 -11.08
C LEU A 8 -6.79 -15.14 -12.31
N LYS A 9 -7.71 -15.51 -13.20
CA LYS A 9 -7.42 -16.29 -14.41
C LYS A 9 -6.36 -15.63 -15.30
N ASP A 10 -6.36 -14.31 -15.34
CA ASP A 10 -5.37 -13.52 -16.05
C ASP A 10 -4.16 -13.24 -15.14
N GLY A 11 -3.03 -13.85 -15.49
CA GLY A 11 -1.79 -13.73 -14.72
C GLY A 11 -1.26 -12.29 -14.61
N GLN A 12 -1.54 -11.43 -15.58
CA GLN A 12 -1.16 -10.01 -15.50
C GLN A 12 -2.02 -9.28 -14.47
N ARG A 13 -3.32 -9.59 -14.41
CA ARG A 13 -4.23 -9.04 -13.38
C ARG A 13 -3.85 -9.53 -11.99
N GLU A 14 -3.48 -10.79 -11.84
CA GLU A 14 -3.01 -11.31 -10.55
C GLU A 14 -1.72 -10.62 -10.09
N ARG A 15 -0.76 -10.38 -11.00
CA ARG A 15 0.44 -9.59 -10.70
C ARG A 15 0.07 -8.18 -10.25
N TYR A 16 -0.84 -7.52 -10.98
CA TYR A 16 -1.33 -6.19 -10.62
C TYR A 16 -2.03 -6.17 -9.26
N ALA A 17 -2.89 -7.15 -8.97
CA ALA A 17 -3.57 -7.31 -7.68
C ALA A 17 -2.57 -7.45 -6.52
N ARG A 18 -1.54 -8.30 -6.68
CA ARG A 18 -0.48 -8.47 -5.68
C ARG A 18 0.30 -7.18 -5.43
N ASN A 19 0.60 -6.43 -6.50
CA ASN A 19 1.29 -5.15 -6.38
C ASN A 19 0.45 -4.11 -5.62
N LEU A 20 -0.85 -4.02 -5.93
CA LEU A 20 -1.78 -3.15 -5.21
C LEU A 20 -1.96 -3.55 -3.74
N ALA A 21 -1.97 -4.87 -3.45
CA ALA A 21 -2.11 -5.37 -2.09
C ALA A 21 -0.92 -4.97 -1.21
N LYS A 22 0.30 -4.94 -1.76
CA LYS A 22 1.55 -4.54 -1.07
C LYS A 22 1.71 -3.03 -0.85
N GLY A 23 0.71 -2.21 -1.19
CA GLY A 23 0.78 -0.75 -1.05
C GLY A 23 1.22 -0.02 -2.32
N GLY A 24 1.34 -0.72 -3.46
CA GLY A 24 1.62 -0.09 -4.74
C GLY A 24 0.51 0.86 -5.19
N THR A 25 0.89 1.91 -5.92
CA THR A 25 -0.01 2.87 -6.55
C THR A 25 -0.75 2.24 -7.73
N ALA A 26 -1.99 2.70 -7.96
CA ALA A 26 -2.74 2.32 -9.14
C ALA A 26 -2.40 3.22 -10.33
N ASP A 27 -1.13 3.27 -10.67
CA ASP A 27 -0.61 4.13 -11.72
C ASP A 27 -0.25 3.37 -12.99
N HIS A 28 0.12 4.15 -14.01
CA HIS A 28 0.58 3.67 -15.30
C HIS A 28 1.79 2.73 -15.17
N ALA A 29 2.73 3.04 -14.26
CA ALA A 29 3.96 2.30 -14.09
C ALA A 29 3.71 0.91 -13.48
N ALA A 30 2.90 0.82 -12.43
CA ALA A 30 2.49 -0.44 -11.81
C ALA A 30 1.68 -1.33 -12.78
N PHE A 31 0.86 -0.72 -13.63
CA PHE A 31 0.11 -1.44 -14.67
C PHE A 31 1.05 -2.01 -15.74
N LYS A 32 2.04 -1.22 -16.19
CA LYS A 32 3.08 -1.67 -17.13
C LYS A 32 3.95 -2.78 -16.51
N ALA A 33 4.36 -2.63 -15.25
CA ALA A 33 5.14 -3.63 -14.52
C ALA A 33 4.41 -4.96 -14.33
N ALA A 34 3.08 -4.96 -14.30
CA ALA A 34 2.28 -6.17 -14.28
C ALA A 34 2.22 -6.91 -15.63
N GLY A 35 2.75 -6.31 -16.70
CA GLY A 35 2.80 -6.88 -18.05
C GLY A 35 1.79 -6.29 -19.03
N PHE A 36 0.99 -5.29 -18.62
CA PHE A 36 0.04 -4.63 -19.52
C PHE A 36 0.73 -3.57 -20.38
N LYS A 37 0.11 -3.26 -21.53
CA LYS A 37 0.45 -2.04 -22.27
C LYS A 37 0.10 -0.83 -21.39
N GLY A 38 1.08 0.04 -21.20
CA GLY A 38 0.95 1.25 -20.37
C GLY A 38 -0.19 2.14 -20.85
N ASN A 39 -1.25 2.24 -20.07
CA ASN A 39 -2.38 3.14 -20.31
C ASN A 39 -3.06 3.50 -18.97
N ARG A 40 -3.06 4.79 -18.63
CA ARG A 40 -3.57 5.29 -17.35
C ARG A 40 -5.08 5.07 -17.17
N ALA A 41 -5.87 5.25 -18.23
CA ALA A 41 -7.31 5.02 -18.18
C ALA A 41 -7.63 3.53 -17.96
N ASN A 42 -6.89 2.64 -18.61
CA ASN A 42 -7.04 1.19 -18.43
C ASN A 42 -6.62 0.75 -17.03
N ALA A 43 -5.53 1.29 -16.49
CA ALA A 43 -5.11 1.03 -15.12
C ALA A 43 -6.21 1.43 -14.11
N ALA A 44 -6.77 2.63 -14.24
CA ALA A 44 -7.84 3.11 -13.39
C ALA A 44 -9.11 2.25 -13.49
N ARG A 45 -9.49 1.83 -14.71
CA ARG A 45 -10.63 0.91 -14.92
C ARG A 45 -10.36 -0.45 -14.31
N CYS A 46 -9.16 -1.00 -14.49
CA CYS A 46 -8.77 -2.32 -13.97
C CYS A 46 -8.84 -2.36 -12.44
N LYS A 47 -8.32 -1.32 -11.78
CA LYS A 47 -8.37 -1.17 -10.31
C LYS A 47 -9.80 -1.21 -9.76
N LYS A 48 -10.75 -0.60 -10.46
CA LYS A 48 -12.16 -0.49 -10.03
C LYS A 48 -13.00 -1.74 -10.33
N ARG A 49 -12.46 -2.75 -11.03
CA ARG A 49 -13.23 -3.95 -11.35
C ARG A 49 -13.56 -4.74 -10.07
N PRO A 50 -14.78 -5.28 -9.92
CA PRO A 50 -15.18 -6.01 -8.72
C PRO A 50 -14.28 -7.21 -8.39
N ASP A 51 -13.85 -7.97 -9.41
CA ASP A 51 -12.94 -9.11 -9.27
C ASP A 51 -11.56 -8.71 -8.72
N MET A 52 -11.02 -7.58 -9.20
CA MET A 52 -9.77 -7.00 -8.74
C MET A 52 -9.88 -6.48 -7.31
N VAL A 53 -10.93 -5.71 -7.00
CA VAL A 53 -11.16 -5.14 -5.66
C VAL A 53 -11.26 -6.25 -4.62
N ALA A 54 -12.07 -7.29 -4.89
CA ALA A 54 -12.23 -8.42 -3.99
C ALA A 54 -10.92 -9.20 -3.79
N ARG A 55 -10.14 -9.39 -4.86
CA ARG A 55 -8.83 -10.07 -4.77
C ARG A 55 -7.82 -9.30 -3.94
N VAL A 56 -7.73 -7.98 -4.13
CA VAL A 56 -6.84 -7.11 -3.34
C VAL A 56 -7.25 -7.13 -1.87
N ALA A 57 -8.56 -7.04 -1.57
CA ALA A 57 -9.08 -7.12 -0.22
C ALA A 57 -8.72 -8.47 0.46
N TYR A 58 -8.90 -9.59 -0.25
CA TYR A 58 -8.51 -10.90 0.26
C TYR A 58 -7.01 -10.99 0.58
N LEU A 59 -6.15 -10.50 -0.30
CA LEU A 59 -4.70 -10.52 -0.11
C LEU A 59 -4.28 -9.68 1.10
N ARG A 60 -4.86 -8.48 1.27
CA ARG A 60 -4.61 -7.62 2.43
C ARG A 60 -5.12 -8.25 3.72
N GLY A 61 -6.32 -8.83 3.70
CA GLY A 61 -6.89 -9.54 4.85
C GLY A 61 -6.04 -10.74 5.28
N ARG A 62 -5.49 -11.50 4.32
CA ARG A 62 -4.57 -12.61 4.62
C ARG A 62 -3.26 -12.11 5.24
N ALA A 63 -2.71 -11.00 4.73
CA ALA A 63 -1.51 -10.40 5.29
C ALA A 63 -1.74 -9.96 6.74
N ALA A 64 -2.81 -9.20 6.99
CA ALA A 64 -3.20 -8.74 8.33
C ALA A 64 -3.43 -9.91 9.29
N ARG A 65 -4.16 -10.96 8.88
CA ARG A 65 -4.36 -12.16 9.71
C ARG A 65 -3.06 -12.89 10.06
N ARG A 66 -2.07 -12.88 9.15
CA ARG A 66 -0.79 -13.56 9.38
C ARG A 66 0.09 -12.78 10.34
N THR A 67 0.06 -11.45 10.27
CA THR A 67 0.90 -10.60 11.12
C THR A 67 0.22 -10.19 12.42
N GLY A 68 -1.12 -10.27 12.51
CA GLY A 68 -1.89 -9.64 13.57
C GLY A 68 -1.75 -8.11 13.57
N TYR A 69 -1.23 -7.53 12.48
CA TYR A 69 -0.87 -6.13 12.38
C TYR A 69 -1.75 -5.45 11.36
N ASP A 70 -2.65 -4.61 11.85
CA ASP A 70 -3.58 -3.79 11.07
C ASP A 70 -3.51 -2.32 11.53
N ILE A 71 -4.45 -1.51 11.03
CA ILE A 71 -4.48 -0.07 11.33
C ILE A 71 -4.77 0.17 12.82
N GLU A 72 -5.58 -0.68 13.46
CA GLU A 72 -5.90 -0.58 14.88
C GLU A 72 -4.64 -0.87 15.70
N ALA A 73 -3.97 -1.99 15.43
CA ALA A 73 -2.72 -2.36 16.10
C ALA A 73 -1.63 -1.27 15.95
N ALA A 74 -1.47 -0.72 14.74
CA ALA A 74 -0.52 0.37 14.51
C ALA A 74 -0.89 1.67 15.25
N THR A 75 -2.19 1.95 15.40
CA THR A 75 -2.68 3.12 16.12
C THR A 75 -2.45 2.98 17.63
N ASP A 76 -2.71 1.80 18.18
CA ASP A 76 -2.48 1.49 19.59
C ASP A 76 -1.00 1.57 19.95
N GLU A 77 -0.12 0.98 19.13
CA GLU A 77 1.34 1.05 19.32
C GLU A 77 1.84 2.51 19.35
N LEU A 78 1.32 3.37 18.46
CA LEU A 78 1.67 4.78 18.44
C LEU A 78 1.11 5.56 19.64
N GLU A 79 -0.05 5.17 20.16
CA GLU A 79 -0.61 5.77 21.37
C GLU A 79 0.20 5.39 22.62
N ASP A 80 0.66 4.15 22.71
CA ASP A 80 1.53 3.72 23.80
C ASP A 80 2.90 4.41 23.73
N ALA A 81 3.46 4.58 22.52
CA ALA A 81 4.66 5.40 22.33
C ALA A 81 4.45 6.86 22.77
N ARG A 82 3.26 7.45 22.51
CA ARG A 82 2.91 8.80 22.97
C ARG A 82 2.86 8.88 24.50
N LYS A 83 2.21 7.91 25.17
CA LYS A 83 2.13 7.85 26.65
C LYS A 83 3.51 7.68 27.29
N LEU A 84 4.36 6.84 26.71
CA LEU A 84 5.74 6.68 27.18
C LEU A 84 6.55 7.98 27.04
N ALA A 85 6.37 8.70 25.93
CA ALA A 85 7.00 10.00 25.71
C ALA A 85 6.47 11.08 26.66
N GLU A 86 5.20 11.02 27.05
CA GLU A 86 4.60 11.90 28.06
C GLU A 86 5.27 11.70 29.43
N LEU A 87 5.49 10.45 29.84
CA LEU A 87 6.23 10.13 31.08
C LEU A 87 7.69 10.60 31.04
N GLY A 88 8.34 10.46 29.87
CA GLY A 88 9.71 10.92 29.63
C GLY A 88 9.83 12.43 29.37
N ASN A 89 8.73 13.18 29.42
CA ASN A 89 8.64 14.61 29.15
C ASN A 89 9.29 15.01 27.80
N ASN A 90 9.05 14.20 26.77
CA ASN A 90 9.59 14.39 25.42
C ASN A 90 8.49 14.82 24.44
N PRO A 91 8.16 16.12 24.35
CA PRO A 91 7.08 16.62 23.50
C PRO A 91 7.29 16.40 22.01
N ALA A 92 8.54 16.35 21.53
CA ALA A 92 8.83 16.11 20.12
C ALA A 92 8.35 14.72 19.67
N VAL A 93 8.54 13.70 20.51
CA VAL A 93 8.08 12.34 20.24
C VAL A 93 6.55 12.26 20.32
N MET A 94 5.92 12.98 21.26
CA MET A 94 4.46 13.04 21.35
C MET A 94 3.81 13.60 20.07
N VAL A 95 4.38 14.68 19.52
CA VAL A 95 3.94 15.27 18.24
C VAL A 95 4.15 14.27 17.10
N SER A 96 5.32 13.64 17.04
CA SER A 96 5.65 12.64 16.00
C SER A 96 4.70 11.45 16.04
N ALA A 97 4.37 10.93 17.22
CA ALA A 97 3.41 9.84 17.39
C ALA A 97 1.99 10.26 16.97
N SER A 98 1.57 11.48 17.33
CA SER A 98 0.26 12.03 16.93
C SER A 98 0.16 12.21 15.41
N MET A 99 1.23 12.69 14.78
CA MET A 99 1.33 12.79 13.32
C MET A 99 1.33 11.40 12.67
N GLY A 100 2.05 10.42 13.24
CA GLY A 100 2.03 9.03 12.81
C GLY A 100 0.62 8.46 12.80
N LYS A 101 -0.15 8.67 13.88
CA LYS A 101 -1.55 8.21 13.98
C LYS A 101 -2.43 8.84 12.90
N ALA A 102 -2.26 10.13 12.65
CA ALA A 102 -3.00 10.82 11.59
C ALA A 102 -2.67 10.25 10.19
N LYS A 103 -1.41 9.89 9.94
CA LYS A 103 -0.97 9.30 8.66
C LYS A 103 -1.56 7.89 8.46
N VAL A 104 -1.45 7.01 9.45
CA VAL A 104 -1.93 5.62 9.31
C VAL A 104 -3.46 5.53 9.17
N ASN A 105 -4.19 6.47 9.78
CA ASN A 105 -5.64 6.59 9.64
C ASN A 105 -6.08 7.36 8.38
N GLY A 106 -5.14 7.82 7.55
CA GLY A 106 -5.42 8.53 6.30
C GLY A 106 -5.96 9.96 6.48
N LEU A 107 -5.87 10.54 7.68
CA LEU A 107 -6.24 11.93 7.96
C LEU A 107 -5.20 12.91 7.41
N LEU A 108 -3.94 12.48 7.35
CA LEU A 108 -2.85 13.22 6.74
C LEU A 108 -2.28 12.46 5.55
N VAL A 109 -2.40 13.03 4.35
CA VAL A 109 -1.91 12.42 3.10
C VAL A 109 -0.81 13.30 2.53
N GLU A 110 0.40 12.74 2.46
CA GLU A 110 1.55 13.36 1.81
C GLU A 110 1.62 12.91 0.35
N THR A 111 1.64 13.87 -0.57
CA THR A 111 1.78 13.59 -2.00
C THR A 111 3.13 14.09 -2.49
N HIS A 112 4.00 13.17 -2.91
CA HIS A 112 5.28 13.51 -3.54
C HIS A 112 5.20 13.34 -5.06
N LYS A 113 5.72 14.32 -5.79
CA LYS A 113 6.01 14.19 -7.22
C LYS A 113 7.45 13.74 -7.37
N HIS A 114 7.65 12.52 -7.86
CA HIS A 114 8.98 12.03 -8.20
C HIS A 114 9.24 12.29 -9.69
N THR A 115 10.21 13.15 -9.97
CA THR A 115 10.70 13.43 -11.33
C THR A 115 12.15 12.94 -11.42
N GLY A 116 12.52 12.29 -12.52
CA GLY A 116 13.90 11.87 -12.78
C GLY A 116 14.80 13.05 -13.18
N ALA A 117 16.11 12.80 -13.26
CA ALA A 117 17.12 13.80 -13.59
C ALA A 117 16.83 14.56 -14.91
N ASP A 118 16.17 13.91 -15.87
CA ASP A 118 15.84 14.46 -17.19
C ASP A 118 14.38 14.88 -17.36
N GLY A 119 13.61 15.01 -16.26
CA GLY A 119 12.16 15.28 -16.36
C GLY A 119 11.30 14.05 -16.65
N GLU A 120 11.92 12.90 -16.96
CA GLU A 120 11.22 11.65 -17.22
C GLU A 120 10.72 10.96 -15.94
N THR A 121 9.68 10.15 -16.08
CA THR A 121 9.13 9.37 -14.96
C THR A 121 10.12 8.29 -14.55
N LEU A 122 10.60 8.32 -13.30
CA LEU A 122 11.46 7.28 -12.77
C LEU A 122 10.77 5.91 -12.87
N PRO A 123 11.43 4.87 -13.39
CA PRO A 123 10.90 3.52 -13.28
C PRO A 123 10.85 3.17 -11.79
N VAL A 124 9.65 2.91 -11.28
CA VAL A 124 9.49 2.42 -9.90
C VAL A 124 9.95 0.96 -9.89
N THR A 125 11.25 0.74 -9.71
CA THR A 125 11.82 -0.60 -9.58
C THR A 125 11.48 -1.11 -8.19
N PHE A 126 10.53 -2.03 -8.10
CA PHE A 126 10.19 -2.69 -6.83
C PHE A 126 11.37 -3.61 -6.46
N ILE A 127 12.26 -3.16 -5.58
CA ILE A 127 13.33 -3.99 -5.04
C ILE A 127 12.66 -5.03 -4.13
N MET A 128 12.49 -6.25 -4.65
CA MET A 128 12.09 -7.40 -3.85
C MET A 128 13.34 -7.92 -3.13
N ASN A 129 13.61 -7.44 -1.92
CA ASN A 129 14.51 -8.17 -1.03
C ASN A 129 13.77 -9.43 -0.56
N VAL A 130 14.00 -10.52 -1.29
CA VAL A 130 13.76 -11.87 -0.82
C VAL A 130 15.06 -12.29 -0.16
N GLU A 131 15.17 -12.05 1.15
CA GLU A 131 16.16 -12.79 1.93
C GLU A 131 15.71 -14.26 2.01
N LYS A 132 16.68 -15.14 1.78
CA LYS A 132 16.53 -16.60 1.69
C LYS A 132 16.16 -17.23 3.03
#